data_AF-A0A520JG48-F1
#
_entry.id   AF-A0A520JG48-F1
#
_cell.length_a   1.000
_cell.length_b   1.000
_cell.length_c   1.000
_cell.angle_alpha   90.00
_cell.angle_beta   90.00
_cell.angle_gamma   90.00
#
_symmetry.space_group_name_H-M   'P 1'
#
loop_
_entity.id
_entity.type
_entity.pdbx_description
1 polymer ?
#
loop_
_entity_poly.entity_id
_entity_poly.type
_entity_poly.pdbx_seq_one_letter_code
_entity_poly.pdbx_strand_id
1 'polypeptide(L)'
;MPDLPPPATQRRVAERAAVDAATFAREVVTAYQPVVLRGQVAHWDAVAAGAGGDRAMAEYLASFATPGGKPLDVMIAPPEAE
;
A
#
# COMPACT_ATOMS: atom_id res chain seq x y z
N MET A 1 -7.01 -30.68 7.42
CA MET A 1 -6.76 -29.35 6.81
C MET A 1 -6.20 -29.60 5.43
N PRO A 2 -6.76 -29.01 4.35
CA PRO A 2 -6.10 -29.07 3.06
C PRO A 2 -4.75 -28.35 3.16
N ASP A 3 -3.77 -28.90 2.46
CA ASP A 3 -2.39 -28.42 2.39
C ASP A 3 -2.38 -26.97 1.88
N LEU A 4 -1.88 -26.03 2.68
CA LEU A 4 -1.75 -24.64 2.25
C LEU A 4 -0.66 -24.58 1.16
N PRO A 5 -0.87 -23.84 0.07
CA PRO A 5 0.17 -23.68 -0.92
C PRO A 5 1.44 -23.12 -0.24
N PRO A 6 2.64 -23.61 -0.60
CA PRO A 6 3.87 -23.16 0.02
C PRO A 6 3.99 -21.62 -0.10
N PRO A 7 4.58 -20.94 0.91
CA PRO A 7 4.69 -19.48 0.90
C PRO A 7 5.30 -19.02 -0.42
N ALA A 8 4.70 -17.99 -1.00
CA ALA A 8 5.12 -17.42 -2.27
C ALA A 8 6.64 -17.27 -2.26
N THR A 9 7.31 -18.02 -3.15
CA THR A 9 8.76 -17.98 -3.34
C THR A 9 9.23 -16.52 -3.32
N GLN A 10 10.40 -16.23 -2.73
CA GLN A 10 11.03 -14.90 -2.57
C GLN A 10 11.35 -14.17 -3.91
N ARG A 11 10.53 -14.32 -4.94
CA ARG A 11 10.67 -13.65 -6.22
C ARG A 11 10.45 -12.16 -5.97
N ARG A 12 11.53 -11.39 -6.08
CA ARG A 12 11.48 -9.94 -6.01
C ARG A 12 10.52 -9.43 -7.08
N VAL A 13 9.56 -8.62 -6.65
CA VAL A 13 8.65 -7.91 -7.55
C VAL A 13 9.46 -6.86 -8.31
N ALA A 14 9.26 -6.76 -9.63
CA ALA A 14 9.94 -5.75 -10.42
C ALA A 14 9.53 -4.34 -9.98
N GLU A 15 10.46 -3.39 -10.02
CA GLU A 15 10.19 -1.99 -9.69
C GLU A 15 10.42 -1.10 -10.90
N ARG A 16 9.62 -0.04 -11.02
CA ARG A 16 9.73 0.96 -12.10
C ARG A 16 9.39 2.34 -11.56
N ALA A 17 9.78 3.38 -12.29
CA ALA A 17 9.36 4.75 -12.00
C ALA A 17 7.85 4.94 -12.28
N ALA A 18 7.31 6.08 -11.85
CA ALA A 18 5.96 6.50 -12.15
C ALA A 18 5.70 6.54 -13.67
N VAL A 19 4.47 6.17 -14.06
CA VAL A 19 4.02 6.16 -15.45
C VAL A 19 2.70 6.91 -15.58
N ASP A 20 2.37 7.34 -16.80
CA ASP A 20 1.06 7.88 -17.11
C ASP A 20 0.02 6.77 -17.37
N ALA A 21 -1.24 7.18 -17.48
CA ALA A 21 -2.35 6.25 -17.70
C ALA A 21 -2.24 5.46 -19.01
N ALA A 22 -1.74 6.10 -20.08
CA ALA A 22 -1.61 5.46 -21.40
C ALA A 22 -0.54 4.36 -21.38
N THR A 23 0.60 4.62 -20.74
CA THR A 23 1.69 3.67 -20.55
C THR A 23 1.27 2.54 -19.61
N PHE A 24 0.56 2.85 -18.52
CA PHE A 24 0.01 1.83 -17.62
C PHE A 24 -0.92 0.85 -18.37
N ALA A 25 -1.88 1.36 -19.15
CA ALA A 25 -2.84 0.55 -19.89
C ALA A 25 -2.16 -0.35 -20.95
N ARG A 26 -1.16 0.19 -21.66
CA ARG A 26 -0.47 -0.52 -22.73
C ARG A 26 0.54 -1.55 -22.23
N GLU A 27 1.29 -1.23 -21.16
CA GLU A 27 2.51 -1.97 -20.78
C GLU A 27 2.43 -2.65 -19.41
N VAL A 28 1.68 -2.09 -18.46
CA VAL A 28 1.57 -2.67 -17.10
C VAL A 28 0.44 -3.69 -17.04
N VAL A 29 -0.76 -3.30 -17.48
CA VAL A 29 -1.94 -4.18 -17.43
C VAL A 29 -1.76 -5.44 -18.27
N THR A 30 -1.19 -5.29 -19.47
CA THR A 30 -1.01 -6.39 -20.44
C THR A 30 0.10 -7.35 -20.08
N ALA A 31 0.98 -7.00 -19.13
CA ALA A 31 2.10 -7.85 -18.73
C ALA A 31 1.67 -9.00 -17.80
N TYR A 32 0.51 -8.90 -17.14
CA TYR A 32 0.00 -9.91 -16.20
C TYR A 32 1.03 -10.37 -15.15
N GLN A 33 1.89 -9.45 -14.72
CA GLN A 33 2.91 -9.68 -13.70
C GLN A 33 2.89 -8.55 -12.67
N PRO A 34 3.13 -8.83 -11.37
CA PRO A 34 3.25 -7.80 -10.35
C PRO A 34 4.39 -6.82 -10.64
N VAL A 35 4.16 -5.53 -10.37
CA VAL A 35 5.16 -4.47 -10.45
C VAL A 35 4.91 -3.39 -9.39
N VAL A 36 5.97 -2.83 -8.82
CA VAL A 36 5.91 -1.64 -7.94
C VAL A 36 6.21 -0.39 -8.76
N LEU A 37 5.27 0.56 -8.77
CA LEU A 37 5.47 1.88 -9.39
C LEU A 37 5.94 2.89 -8.33
N ARG A 38 7.25 3.09 -8.25
CA ARG A 38 7.88 4.00 -7.29
C ARG A 38 7.56 5.45 -7.65
N GLY A 39 7.04 6.20 -6.68
CA GLY A 39 6.76 7.63 -6.83
C GLY A 39 5.47 7.98 -7.56
N GLN A 40 4.64 7.01 -7.95
CA GLN A 40 3.41 7.23 -8.74
C GLN A 40 2.49 8.32 -8.15
N VAL A 41 2.41 8.37 -6.82
CA VAL A 41 1.54 9.27 -6.06
C VAL A 41 2.33 10.19 -5.12
N ALA A 42 3.61 10.43 -5.40
CA ALA A 42 4.49 11.23 -4.52
C ALA A 42 3.99 12.66 -4.30
N HIS A 43 3.12 13.17 -5.17
CA HIS A 43 2.53 14.50 -5.10
C HIS A 43 1.29 14.58 -4.20
N TRP A 44 0.82 13.47 -3.62
CA TRP A 44 -0.34 13.47 -2.73
C TRP A 44 0.04 13.94 -1.33
N ASP A 45 -0.78 14.80 -0.74
CA ASP A 45 -0.56 15.33 0.62
C ASP A 45 -0.47 14.22 1.68
N ALA A 46 -1.26 13.15 1.52
CA ALA A 46 -1.21 11.98 2.40
C ALA A 46 0.17 11.30 2.40
N VAL A 47 0.84 11.26 1.24
CA VAL A 47 2.18 10.66 1.11
C VAL A 47 3.22 11.56 1.77
N ALA A 48 3.09 12.89 1.62
CA ALA A 48 3.93 13.85 2.32
C ALA A 48 3.76 13.77 3.84
N ALA A 49 2.53 13.66 4.34
CA ALA A 49 2.25 13.47 5.77
C ALA A 49 2.85 12.16 6.30
N GLY A 50 2.73 11.07 5.53
CA GLY A 50 3.32 9.77 5.86
C GLY A 50 4.85 9.80 5.97
N ALA A 51 5.52 10.63 5.16
CA ALA A 51 6.97 10.82 5.26
C ALA A 51 7.41 11.47 6.60
N GLY A 52 6.49 12.14 7.30
CA GLY A 52 6.69 12.68 8.64
C GLY A 52 6.58 11.64 9.78
N GLY A 53 6.28 10.38 9.46
CA GLY A 53 6.13 9.29 10.42
C GLY A 53 4.70 9.11 10.96
N ASP A 54 4.54 8.10 11.82
CA ASP A 54 3.22 7.60 12.26
C ASP A 54 2.32 8.68 12.88
N ARG A 55 2.89 9.57 13.69
CA ARG A 55 2.13 10.65 14.35
C ARG A 55 1.59 11.66 13.33
N ALA A 56 2.44 12.11 12.40
CA ALA A 56 2.05 13.07 11.37
C ALA A 56 0.96 12.50 10.46
N MET A 57 1.07 11.21 10.11
CA MET A 57 0.04 10.52 9.34
C MET A 57 -1.27 10.39 10.12
N ALA A 58 -1.22 10.05 11.41
CA ALA A 58 -2.40 9.97 12.26
C ALA A 58 -3.13 11.32 12.36
N GLU A 59 -2.38 12.42 12.52
CA GLU A 59 -2.93 13.79 12.54
C GLU A 59 -3.56 14.17 11.20
N TYR A 60 -2.90 13.85 10.08
CA TYR A 60 -3.46 14.04 8.74
C TYR A 60 -4.79 13.30 8.59
N LEU A 61 -4.86 12.02 8.94
CA LEU A 61 -6.09 11.22 8.85
C LEU A 61 -7.19 11.75 9.78
N ALA A 62 -6.83 12.13 11.01
CA ALA A 62 -7.78 12.68 11.99
C ALA A 62 -8.41 14.00 11.52
N SER A 63 -7.71 14.80 10.71
CA SER A 63 -8.24 16.06 10.18
C SER A 63 -9.47 15.88 9.28
N PHE A 64 -9.68 14.69 8.72
CA PHE A 64 -10.85 14.36 7.89
C PHE A 64 -11.96 13.65 8.69
N ALA A 65 -11.73 13.32 9.96
CA ALA A 65 -12.67 12.58 10.76
C ALA A 65 -13.85 13.48 11.20
N THR A 66 -15.06 12.91 11.21
CA THR A 66 -16.19 13.54 11.90
C THR A 66 -15.91 13.58 13.40
N PRO A 67 -16.49 14.55 14.16
CA PRO A 67 -16.40 14.55 15.62
C PRO A 67 -16.79 13.18 16.19
N GLY A 68 -15.92 12.58 17.02
CA GLY A 68 -16.09 11.24 17.57
C GLY A 68 -15.57 10.08 16.69
N GLY A 69 -15.12 10.35 15.46
CA GLY A 69 -14.55 9.36 14.56
C GLY A 69 -15.57 8.34 14.02
N LYS A 70 -15.06 7.29 13.35
CA LYS A 70 -15.83 6.11 12.95
C LYS A 70 -15.13 4.86 13.49
N PRO A 71 -15.86 3.81 13.88
CA PRO A 71 -15.27 2.53 14.24
C PRO A 71 -14.42 1.97 13.09
N LEU A 72 -13.29 1.35 13.43
CA LEU A 72 -12.41 0.65 12.50
C LEU A 72 -12.23 -0.78 12.99
N ASP A 73 -12.27 -1.74 12.07
CA ASP A 73 -11.90 -3.11 12.37
C ASP A 73 -10.38 -3.20 12.49
N VAL A 74 -9.91 -3.60 13.66
CA VAL A 74 -8.48 -3.71 13.97
C VAL A 74 -8.16 -5.16 14.29
N MET A 75 -7.18 -5.71 13.59
CA MET A 75 -6.57 -6.99 13.96
C MET A 75 -5.31 -6.72 14.77
N ILE A 76 -5.27 -7.24 15.99
CA ILE A 76 -4.09 -7.19 16.84
C ILE A 76 -3.61 -8.62 17.01
N ALA A 77 -2.39 -8.88 16.58
CA ALA A 77 -1.75 -10.19 16.69
C ALA A 77 -0.40 -10.04 17.39
N PRO A 78 -0.03 -10.99 18.27
CA PRO A 78 1.33 -11.03 18.82
C PRO A 78 2.32 -11.35 17.69
N PRO A 79 3.61 -10.99 17.83
CA PRO A 79 4.63 -11.28 16.82
C PRO A 79 4.73 -12.77 16.43
N GLU A 80 4.32 -13.67 17.34
CA GLU A 80 4.37 -15.12 17.15
C GLU A 80 3.14 -15.71 16.42
N ALA A 81 2.15 -14.90 16.05
CA ALA A 81 0.99 -15.37 15.30
C ALA A 81 1.34 -15.59 13.81
N GLU A 82 1.09 -16.81 13.30
CA GLU A 82 1.15 -17.18 11.88
C GLU A 82 -0.20 -17.03 11.16
#